data_AF-A0A4Q1IC92-F1
#
_entry.id   AF-A0A4Q1IC92-F1
#
_cell.length_a   1.000
_cell.length_b   1.000
_cell.length_c   1.000
_cell.angle_alpha   90.00
_cell.angle_beta   90.00
_cell.angle_gamma   90.00
#
_symmetry.space_group_name_H-M   'P 1'
#
loop_
_entity.id
_entity.type
_entity.pdbx_description
1 polymer ?
#
loop_
_entity_poly.entity_id
_entity_poly.type
_entity_poly.pdbx_seq_one_letter_code
_entity_poly.pdbx_strand_id
1 'polypeptide(L)'
;MKSHKEKIDKLITLERENNLLNHISTSLFNKGETIAEKNLSEYTIWMTNYWVGTFYPIFKINFNEKNEIKNIKTELSLIGKLWTIVLSGLILSFFVFALIIPMIQGFEYLDYTALIILGIYGLLAFGIYWVFKKIYLNETKYLLNDLKIAIGIETKDNIEKIENEKNEWTIKMILFRLFAYPFSIFIILFPIYTILTGGNIVPKVGGAIVLGTLYLITDIKTIIKKKTKANNS
;
A
#
# COMPACT_ATOMS: atom_id res chain seq x y z
N MET A 1 19.16 -12.29 32.20
CA MET A 1 18.93 -11.83 30.81
C MET A 1 17.54 -11.20 30.78
N LYS A 2 17.36 -10.00 30.21
CA LYS A 2 16.02 -9.38 30.16
C LYS A 2 15.10 -10.18 29.25
N SER A 3 13.88 -10.47 29.70
CA SER A 3 12.88 -11.18 28.90
C SER A 3 12.46 -10.34 27.68
N HIS A 4 11.87 -10.97 26.66
CA HIS A 4 11.35 -10.20 25.51
C HIS A 4 10.29 -9.18 25.93
N LYS A 5 9.42 -9.51 26.89
CA LYS A 5 8.42 -8.58 27.44
C LYS A 5 9.06 -7.35 28.07
N GLU A 6 10.10 -7.52 28.89
CA GLU A 6 10.83 -6.39 29.49
C GLU A 6 11.54 -5.51 28.45
N LYS A 7 12.02 -6.09 27.34
CA LYS A 7 12.61 -5.31 26.26
C LYS A 7 11.54 -4.48 25.55
N ILE A 8 10.38 -5.07 25.29
CA ILE A 8 9.22 -4.38 24.71
C ILE A 8 8.75 -3.24 25.61
N ASP A 9 8.67 -3.46 26.92
CA ASP A 9 8.23 -2.44 27.88
C ASP A 9 9.08 -1.16 27.82
N LYS A 10 10.36 -1.27 27.48
CA LYS A 10 11.24 -0.11 27.29
C LYS A 10 11.04 0.62 25.97
N LEU A 11 10.50 -0.06 24.96
CA LEU A 11 10.21 0.55 23.66
C LEU A 11 8.92 1.35 23.71
N ILE A 12 8.00 0.98 24.61
CA ILE A 12 6.69 1.64 24.76
C ILE A 12 6.90 3.02 25.40
N THR A 13 6.50 4.05 24.67
CA THR A 13 6.54 5.44 25.13
C THR A 13 5.22 5.87 25.75
N LEU A 14 4.09 5.32 25.28
CA LEU A 14 2.76 5.64 25.78
C LEU A 14 1.88 4.39 25.92
N GLU A 15 1.12 4.33 27.00
CA GLU A 15 0.10 3.30 27.21
C GLU A 15 -1.28 3.86 26.87
N ARG A 16 -2.01 3.17 25.99
CA ARG A 16 -3.36 3.55 25.54
C ARG A 16 -4.18 2.30 25.26
N GLU A 17 -5.48 2.37 25.47
CA GLU A 17 -6.41 1.31 25.06
C GLU A 17 -6.53 1.23 23.53
N ASN A 18 -6.73 0.02 23.01
CA ASN A 18 -6.90 -0.24 21.59
C ASN A 18 -8.35 0.07 21.14
N ASN A 19 -8.65 1.36 20.99
CA ASN A 19 -9.95 1.84 20.54
C ASN A 19 -9.82 2.92 19.45
N LEU A 20 -10.89 3.14 18.69
CA LEU A 20 -10.88 4.01 17.51
C LEU A 20 -10.46 5.45 17.85
N LEU A 21 -10.91 6.00 18.99
CA LEU A 21 -10.58 7.37 19.41
C LEU A 21 -9.09 7.54 19.69
N ASN A 22 -8.47 6.56 20.35
CA ASN A 22 -7.03 6.57 20.59
C ASN A 22 -6.24 6.46 19.28
N HIS A 23 -6.74 5.71 18.29
CA HIS A 23 -6.13 5.67 16.95
C HIS A 23 -6.27 6.99 16.18
N ILE A 24 -7.40 7.69 16.31
CA ILE A 24 -7.58 9.05 15.76
C ILE A 24 -6.61 10.03 16.40
N SER A 25 -6.55 10.05 17.74
CA SER A 25 -5.62 10.90 18.47
C SER A 25 -4.16 10.61 18.10
N THR A 26 -3.79 9.33 18.01
CA THR A 26 -2.44 8.91 17.59
C THR A 26 -2.08 9.47 16.22
N SER A 27 -2.98 9.33 15.24
CA SER A 27 -2.71 9.82 13.89
C SER A 27 -2.54 11.33 13.79
N LEU A 28 -3.13 12.10 14.71
CA LEU A 28 -3.10 13.55 14.71
C LEU A 28 -1.94 14.11 15.53
N PHE A 29 -1.65 13.53 16.69
CA PHE A 29 -0.79 14.16 17.71
C PHE A 29 0.42 13.33 18.10
N ASN A 30 0.39 11.99 18.01
CA ASN A 30 1.42 11.11 18.57
C ASN A 30 2.22 10.38 17.47
N LYS A 31 2.56 11.10 16.39
CA LYS A 31 3.36 10.52 15.29
C LYS A 31 4.78 10.24 15.75
N GLY A 32 5.29 9.04 15.48
CA GLY A 32 6.63 8.58 15.87
C GLY A 32 6.71 7.94 17.27
N GLU A 33 5.65 8.00 18.05
CA GLU A 33 5.56 7.32 19.34
C GLU A 33 5.30 5.81 19.16
N THR A 34 5.82 5.00 20.10
CA THR A 34 5.50 3.57 20.20
C THR A 34 4.48 3.39 21.30
N ILE A 35 3.23 3.14 20.89
CA ILE A 35 2.10 3.12 21.80
C ILE A 35 1.62 1.68 21.95
N ALA A 36 1.21 1.31 23.15
CA ALA A 36 0.71 -0.04 23.40
C ALA A 36 -0.47 -0.09 24.36
N GLU A 37 -1.31 -1.10 24.16
CA GLU A 37 -2.22 -1.62 25.17
C GLU A 37 -1.58 -2.86 25.80
N LYS A 38 -1.51 -2.89 27.13
CA LYS A 38 -0.88 -3.96 27.89
C LYS A 38 -1.93 -4.85 28.55
N ASN A 39 -2.02 -6.11 28.12
CA ASN A 39 -2.71 -7.16 28.88
C ASN A 39 -1.69 -8.12 29.52
N LEU A 40 -2.14 -9.01 30.41
CA LEU A 40 -1.25 -9.92 31.15
C LEU A 40 -0.39 -10.80 30.22
N SER A 41 -1.00 -11.39 29.20
CA SER A 41 -0.37 -12.34 28.26
C SER A 41 -0.29 -11.84 26.82
N GLU A 42 -0.88 -10.68 26.49
CA GLU A 42 -0.92 -10.12 25.15
C GLU A 42 -0.67 -8.61 25.18
N TYR A 43 0.25 -8.13 24.34
CA TYR A 43 0.42 -6.70 24.09
C TYR A 43 -0.05 -6.36 22.68
N THR A 44 -0.81 -5.27 22.56
CA THR A 44 -1.19 -4.71 21.28
C THR A 44 -0.38 -3.43 21.07
N ILE A 45 0.62 -3.48 20.18
CA ILE A 45 1.56 -2.37 19.96
C ILE A 45 1.30 -1.74 18.60
N TRP A 46 1.31 -0.43 18.52
CA TRP A 46 1.33 0.26 17.23
C TRP A 46 2.44 1.29 17.16
N MET A 47 3.09 1.29 16.00
CA MET A 47 4.18 2.19 15.66
C MET A 47 3.77 2.95 14.42
N THR A 48 3.97 4.27 14.44
CA THR A 48 3.60 5.15 13.32
C THR A 48 4.85 5.74 12.70
N ASN A 49 4.85 5.85 11.37
CA ASN A 49 5.86 6.58 10.63
C ASN A 49 5.18 7.46 9.56
N TYR A 50 5.95 8.34 8.93
CA TYR A 50 5.44 9.26 7.92
C TYR A 50 4.88 8.56 6.66
N TRP A 51 5.38 7.36 6.33
CA TRP A 51 5.01 6.64 5.11
C TRP A 51 3.67 5.91 5.23
N VAL A 52 3.37 5.32 6.39
CA VAL A 52 2.09 4.62 6.61
C VAL A 52 0.96 5.56 6.99
N GLY A 53 1.27 6.75 7.53
CA GLY A 53 0.27 7.76 7.90
C GLY A 53 -0.79 7.19 8.84
N THR A 54 -2.07 7.33 8.49
CA THR A 54 -3.23 6.76 9.23
C THR A 54 -3.35 5.24 9.08
N PHE A 55 -2.75 4.65 8.05
CA PHE A 55 -2.84 3.22 7.72
C PHE A 55 -1.73 2.41 8.39
N TYR A 56 -1.25 2.83 9.55
CA TYR A 56 -0.18 2.12 10.26
C TYR A 56 -0.61 0.72 10.74
N PRO A 57 0.34 -0.21 10.85
CA PRO A 57 0.07 -1.55 11.39
C PRO A 57 -0.01 -1.54 12.92
N ILE A 58 -0.74 -2.53 13.43
CA ILE A 58 -0.76 -2.94 14.84
C ILE A 58 -0.16 -4.34 14.93
N PHE A 59 0.69 -4.56 15.92
CA PHE A 59 1.32 -5.83 16.25
C PHE A 59 0.72 -6.38 17.54
N LYS A 60 -0.01 -7.49 17.43
CA LYS A 60 -0.53 -8.26 18.57
C LYS A 60 0.49 -9.33 18.95
N ILE A 61 1.09 -9.17 20.11
CA ILE A 61 2.20 -9.97 20.60
C ILE A 61 1.70 -10.83 21.75
N ASN A 62 1.76 -12.14 21.56
CA ASN A 62 1.39 -13.11 22.58
C ASN A 62 2.64 -13.63 23.29
N PHE A 63 2.62 -13.62 24.63
CA PHE A 63 3.69 -14.13 25.47
C PHE A 63 3.37 -15.52 26.01
N ASN A 64 4.41 -16.31 26.29
CA ASN A 64 4.29 -17.53 27.08
C ASN A 64 4.46 -17.24 28.58
N GLU A 65 4.37 -18.29 29.40
CA GLU A 65 4.53 -18.20 30.87
C GLU A 65 5.91 -17.67 31.31
N LYS A 66 6.92 -17.76 30.43
CA LYS A 66 8.27 -17.24 30.68
C LYS A 66 8.44 -15.78 30.22
N ASN A 67 7.35 -15.11 29.83
CA ASN A 67 7.36 -13.76 29.24
C ASN A 67 8.17 -13.66 27.93
N GLU A 68 8.28 -14.77 27.21
CA GLU A 68 8.92 -14.86 25.90
C GLU A 68 7.85 -14.81 24.80
N ILE A 69 8.20 -14.23 23.64
CA ILE A 69 7.25 -14.06 22.53
C ILE A 69 6.95 -15.42 21.91
N LYS A 70 5.66 -15.78 21.90
CA LYS A 70 5.14 -16.97 21.23
C LYS A 70 4.77 -16.66 19.78
N ASN A 71 4.16 -15.51 19.53
CA ASN A 71 3.69 -15.10 18.20
C ASN A 71 3.53 -13.58 18.10
N ILE A 72 3.75 -13.04 16.90
CA ILE A 72 3.42 -11.65 16.54
C ILE A 72 2.47 -11.70 15.34
N LYS A 73 1.23 -11.24 15.55
CA LYS A 73 0.24 -11.09 14.49
C LYS A 73 0.14 -9.62 14.08
N THR A 74 0.10 -9.37 12.78
CA THR A 74 -0.02 -8.01 12.26
C THR A 74 -1.42 -7.74 11.73
N GLU A 75 -2.00 -6.59 12.09
CA GLU A 75 -3.32 -6.15 11.67
C GLU A 75 -3.30 -4.67 11.28
N LEU A 76 -4.18 -4.24 10.38
CA LEU A 76 -4.37 -2.81 10.09
C LEU A 76 -5.03 -2.11 11.28
N SER A 77 -4.61 -0.87 11.56
CA SER A 77 -5.19 -0.07 12.64
C SER A 77 -6.70 0.16 12.47
N LEU A 78 -7.42 0.39 13.59
CA LEU A 78 -8.86 0.66 13.55
C LEU A 78 -9.18 1.87 12.66
N ILE A 79 -8.38 2.94 12.75
CA ILE A 79 -8.52 4.12 11.89
C ILE A 79 -8.18 3.80 10.42
N GLY A 80 -7.16 2.99 10.15
CA GLY A 80 -6.85 2.54 8.79
C GLY A 80 -7.98 1.71 8.18
N LYS A 81 -8.62 0.84 8.96
CA LYS A 81 -9.81 0.08 8.55
C LYS A 81 -10.98 1.02 8.23
N LEU A 82 -11.24 2.01 9.09
CA LEU A 82 -12.27 3.02 8.85
C LEU A 82 -12.03 3.77 7.53
N TRP A 83 -10.82 4.30 7.32
CA TRP A 83 -10.49 5.01 6.08
C TRP A 83 -10.56 4.12 4.84
N THR A 84 -10.21 2.83 4.97
CA THR A 84 -10.38 1.87 3.88
C THR A 84 -11.84 1.77 3.47
N ILE A 85 -12.77 1.69 4.43
CA ILE A 85 -14.22 1.65 4.17
C ILE A 85 -14.69 2.95 3.54
N VAL A 86 -14.31 4.11 4.11
CA VAL A 86 -14.71 5.44 3.61
C VAL A 86 -14.24 5.65 2.16
N LEU A 87 -12.96 5.40 1.88
CA LEU A 87 -12.40 5.56 0.54
C LEU A 87 -13.03 4.58 -0.46
N SER A 88 -13.22 3.32 -0.08
CA SER A 88 -13.87 2.33 -0.95
C SER A 88 -15.32 2.71 -1.23
N GLY A 89 -16.03 3.23 -0.23
CA GLY A 89 -17.41 3.73 -0.37
C GLY A 89 -17.49 4.93 -1.31
N LEU A 90 -16.57 5.89 -1.20
CA LEU A 90 -16.51 7.05 -2.11
C LEU A 90 -16.27 6.64 -3.56
N ILE A 91 -15.31 5.72 -3.78
CA ILE A 91 -15.01 5.18 -5.11
C ILE A 91 -16.23 4.45 -5.67
N LEU A 92 -16.86 3.58 -4.87
CA LEU A 92 -18.06 2.85 -5.29
C LEU A 92 -19.21 3.81 -5.61
N SER A 93 -19.45 4.82 -4.77
CA SER A 93 -20.48 5.83 -5.00
C SER A 93 -20.26 6.58 -6.31
N PHE A 94 -19.01 6.92 -6.63
CA PHE A 94 -18.67 7.56 -7.91
C PHE A 94 -19.04 6.66 -9.10
N PHE A 95 -18.69 5.38 -9.06
CA PHE A 95 -19.03 4.44 -10.14
C PHE A 95 -20.53 4.19 -10.26
N VAL A 96 -21.24 4.01 -9.13
CA VAL A 96 -22.69 3.83 -9.13
C VAL A 96 -23.37 5.07 -9.71
N PHE A 97 -22.95 6.27 -9.30
CA PHE A 97 -23.47 7.51 -9.85
C PHE A 97 -23.23 7.61 -11.36
N ALA A 98 -22.01 7.30 -11.81
CA ALA A 98 -21.66 7.28 -13.23
C ALA A 98 -22.49 6.29 -14.06
N LEU A 99 -22.95 5.17 -13.48
CA LEU A 99 -23.82 4.18 -14.13
C LEU A 99 -25.30 4.57 -14.14
N ILE A 100 -25.76 5.34 -13.15
CA ILE A 100 -27.18 5.75 -13.03
C ILE A 100 -27.48 6.96 -13.92
N ILE A 101 -26.57 7.93 -14.04
CA ILE A 101 -26.78 9.14 -14.85
C ILE A 101 -27.32 8.87 -16.27
N PRO A 102 -26.77 7.90 -17.06
CA PRO A 102 -27.28 7.61 -18.40
C PRO A 102 -28.72 7.08 -18.43
N MET A 103 -29.22 6.54 -17.31
CA MET A 103 -30.58 5.99 -17.20
C MET A 103 -31.62 7.07 -16.90
N ILE A 104 -31.20 8.29 -16.55
CA ILE A 104 -32.09 9.42 -16.28
C ILE A 104 -32.58 9.99 -17.61
N GLN A 105 -33.90 9.97 -17.83
CA GLN A 105 -34.51 10.54 -19.03
C GLN A 105 -34.11 12.02 -19.20
N GLY A 106 -33.55 12.37 -20.36
CA GLY A 106 -33.10 13.73 -20.69
C GLY A 106 -31.60 13.99 -20.49
N PHE A 107 -30.81 13.00 -20.07
CA PHE A 107 -29.36 13.13 -19.93
C PHE A 107 -28.61 12.66 -21.20
N GLU A 108 -28.35 13.56 -22.15
CA GLU A 108 -27.72 13.24 -23.44
C GLU A 108 -26.17 13.12 -23.40
N TYR A 109 -25.54 13.28 -22.24
CA TYR A 109 -24.08 13.56 -22.16
C TYR A 109 -23.17 12.35 -21.86
N LEU A 110 -23.72 11.15 -21.68
CA LEU A 110 -22.93 9.92 -21.44
C LEU A 110 -22.87 9.07 -22.71
N ASP A 111 -22.05 9.53 -23.66
CA ASP A 111 -21.72 8.77 -24.86
C ASP A 111 -20.65 7.68 -24.58
N TYR A 112 -20.32 6.88 -25.59
CA TYR A 112 -19.26 5.87 -25.48
C TYR A 112 -17.90 6.48 -25.10
N THR A 113 -17.64 7.73 -25.48
CA THR A 113 -16.40 8.46 -25.13
C THR A 113 -16.30 8.69 -23.63
N ALA A 114 -17.39 9.13 -22.99
CA ALA A 114 -17.48 9.32 -21.55
C ALA A 114 -17.28 8.01 -20.77
N LEU A 115 -17.84 6.89 -21.25
CA LEU A 115 -17.62 5.57 -20.66
C LEU A 115 -16.15 5.11 -20.74
N ILE A 116 -15.48 5.37 -21.87
CA ILE A 116 -14.04 5.08 -22.03
C ILE A 116 -13.22 5.90 -21.02
N ILE A 117 -13.50 7.21 -20.89
CA ILE A 117 -12.83 8.10 -19.95
C ILE A 117 -13.01 7.61 -18.51
N LEU A 118 -14.24 7.25 -18.11
CA LEU A 118 -14.52 6.67 -16.79
C LEU A 118 -13.77 5.35 -16.55
N GLY A 119 -13.68 4.49 -17.56
CA GLY A 119 -12.90 3.26 -17.50
C GLY A 119 -11.41 3.52 -17.25
N ILE A 120 -10.83 4.53 -17.91
CA ILE A 120 -9.44 4.95 -17.71
C ILE A 120 -9.23 5.46 -16.28
N TYR A 121 -10.10 6.34 -15.78
CA TYR A 121 -10.03 6.81 -14.40
C TYR A 121 -10.16 5.67 -13.38
N GLY A 122 -11.01 4.68 -13.67
CA GLY A 122 -11.14 3.50 -12.81
C GLY A 122 -9.89 2.63 -12.77
N LEU A 123 -9.25 2.40 -13.92
CA LEU A 123 -7.96 1.70 -13.99
C LEU A 123 -6.86 2.46 -13.23
N LEU A 124 -6.82 3.79 -13.35
CA LEU A 124 -5.89 4.63 -12.61
C LEU A 124 -6.13 4.56 -11.10
N ALA A 125 -7.38 4.68 -10.65
CA ALA A 125 -7.75 4.57 -9.24
C ALA A 125 -7.37 3.19 -8.66
N PHE A 126 -7.60 2.11 -9.42
CA PHE A 126 -7.19 0.77 -9.04
C PHE A 126 -5.66 0.64 -8.92
N GLY A 127 -4.91 1.21 -9.88
CA GLY A 127 -3.45 1.24 -9.86
C GLY A 127 -2.91 1.97 -8.62
N ILE A 128 -3.48 3.14 -8.30
CA ILE A 128 -3.13 3.93 -7.12
C ILE A 128 -3.40 3.13 -5.83
N TYR A 129 -4.58 2.51 -5.71
CA TYR A 129 -4.91 1.65 -4.57
C TYR A 129 -3.89 0.52 -4.41
N TRP A 130 -3.50 -0.13 -5.51
CA TRP A 130 -2.54 -1.22 -5.48
C TRP A 130 -1.15 -0.76 -5.01
N VAL A 131 -0.72 0.42 -5.45
CA VAL A 131 0.52 1.05 -4.98
C VAL A 131 0.47 1.33 -3.48
N PHE A 132 -0.59 1.98 -2.98
CA PHE A 132 -0.71 2.25 -1.54
C PHE A 132 -0.72 0.97 -0.71
N LYS A 133 -1.41 -0.08 -1.19
CA LYS A 133 -1.38 -1.41 -0.56
C LYS A 133 0.04 -1.97 -0.50
N LYS A 134 0.84 -1.79 -1.54
CA LYS A 134 2.24 -2.24 -1.55
C LYS A 134 3.11 -1.45 -0.60
N ILE A 135 2.95 -0.12 -0.53
CA ILE A 135 3.64 0.73 0.45
C ILE A 135 3.32 0.24 1.86
N TYR A 136 2.03 0.07 2.18
CA TYR A 136 1.60 -0.44 3.49
C TYR A 136 2.26 -1.77 3.85
N LEU A 137 2.22 -2.76 2.95
CA LEU A 137 2.80 -4.08 3.21
C LEU A 137 4.31 -4.01 3.44
N ASN A 138 5.00 -3.16 2.69
CA ASN A 138 6.44 -3.01 2.77
C ASN A 138 6.87 -2.30 4.07
N GLU A 139 6.23 -1.18 4.39
CA GLU A 139 6.47 -0.47 5.65
C GLU A 139 6.11 -1.31 6.87
N THR A 140 5.02 -2.08 6.79
CA THR A 140 4.64 -3.01 7.86
C THR A 140 5.72 -4.06 8.11
N LYS A 141 6.36 -4.55 7.05
CA LYS A 141 7.48 -5.49 7.16
C LYS A 141 8.69 -4.84 7.80
N TYR A 142 9.05 -3.61 7.41
CA TYR A 142 10.16 -2.88 8.02
C TYR A 142 9.93 -2.61 9.49
N LEU A 143 8.76 -2.10 9.87
CA LEU A 143 8.40 -1.87 11.26
C LEU A 143 8.44 -3.16 12.09
N LEU A 144 7.97 -4.29 11.55
CA LEU A 144 8.08 -5.57 12.23
C LEU A 144 9.53 -6.03 12.41
N ASN A 145 10.37 -5.81 11.40
CA ASN A 145 11.79 -6.14 11.44
C ASN A 145 12.53 -5.28 12.47
N ASP A 146 12.27 -3.98 12.51
CA ASP A 146 12.83 -3.06 13.50
C ASP A 146 12.44 -3.47 14.92
N LEU A 147 11.16 -3.83 15.12
CA LEU A 147 10.69 -4.37 16.40
C LEU A 147 11.46 -5.64 16.80
N LYS A 148 11.63 -6.59 15.88
CA LYS A 148 12.37 -7.85 16.09
C LYS A 148 13.85 -7.63 16.42
N ILE A 149 14.49 -6.64 15.79
CA ILE A 149 15.87 -6.27 16.10
C ILE A 149 15.94 -5.64 17.49
N ALA A 150 15.04 -4.69 17.79
CA ALA A 150 15.04 -3.97 19.07
C ALA A 150 14.86 -4.89 20.28
N ILE A 151 14.08 -5.96 20.11
CA ILE A 151 13.87 -7.01 21.14
C ILE A 151 14.91 -8.13 21.07
N GLY A 152 15.76 -8.17 20.04
CA GLY A 152 16.85 -9.13 19.86
C GLY A 152 16.41 -10.53 19.45
N ILE A 153 15.28 -10.68 18.74
CA ILE A 153 14.88 -11.95 18.10
C ILE A 153 15.71 -12.17 16.82
N GLU A 154 15.96 -11.10 16.06
CA GLU A 154 16.73 -11.14 14.82
C GLU A 154 17.90 -10.15 14.88
N THR A 155 18.97 -10.44 14.15
CA THR A 155 20.10 -9.53 14.00
C THR A 155 19.93 -8.68 12.75
N LYS A 156 20.45 -7.43 12.79
CA LYS A 156 20.39 -6.51 11.66
C LYS A 156 20.99 -7.12 10.39
N ASP A 157 22.13 -7.80 10.52
CA ASP A 157 22.84 -8.45 9.41
C ASP A 157 21.99 -9.54 8.73
N ASN A 158 21.24 -10.32 9.50
CA ASN A 158 20.34 -11.35 8.96
C ASN A 158 19.20 -10.73 8.16
N ILE A 159 18.63 -9.61 8.64
CA ILE A 159 17.54 -8.91 7.95
C ILE A 159 18.05 -8.22 6.69
N GLU A 160 19.18 -7.52 6.76
CA GLU A 160 19.79 -6.85 5.60
C GLU A 160 20.13 -7.86 4.49
N LYS A 161 20.62 -9.05 4.85
CA LYS A 161 20.87 -10.13 3.88
C LYS A 161 19.58 -10.61 3.21
N ILE A 162 18.52 -10.85 3.97
CA ILE A 162 17.21 -11.28 3.44
C ILE A 162 16.59 -10.21 2.53
N GLU A 163 16.76 -8.93 2.87
CA GLU A 163 16.25 -7.82 2.06
C GLU A 163 17.04 -7.66 0.77
N ASN A 164 18.37 -7.64 0.83
CA ASN A 164 19.21 -7.48 -0.35
C ASN A 164 19.04 -8.63 -1.36
N GLU A 165 18.75 -9.85 -0.90
CA GLU A 165 18.48 -10.99 -1.79
C GLU A 165 17.08 -10.94 -2.45
N LYS A 166 16.10 -10.25 -1.86
CA LYS A 166 14.68 -10.32 -2.28
C LYS A 166 14.09 -9.03 -2.89
N ASN A 167 14.75 -7.87 -2.79
CA ASN A 167 14.02 -6.59 -2.91
C ASN A 167 13.93 -6.03 -4.34
N GLU A 168 12.98 -6.55 -5.13
CA GLU A 168 12.48 -5.90 -6.36
C GLU A 168 11.37 -4.86 -6.07
N TRP A 169 10.96 -4.74 -4.80
CA TRP A 169 9.85 -3.91 -4.34
C TRP A 169 10.34 -2.82 -3.39
N THR A 170 11.48 -2.20 -3.73
CA THR A 170 11.96 -1.04 -2.98
C THR A 170 10.96 0.11 -3.11
N ILE A 171 10.82 0.94 -2.07
CA ILE A 171 9.95 2.14 -2.07
C ILE A 171 10.20 3.02 -3.31
N LYS A 172 11.47 3.16 -3.70
CA LYS A 172 11.89 3.90 -4.92
C LYS A 172 11.27 3.31 -6.20
N MET A 173 11.28 1.99 -6.36
CA MET A 173 10.67 1.31 -7.52
C MET A 173 9.15 1.41 -7.50
N ILE A 174 8.53 1.35 -6.31
CA ILE A 174 7.08 1.54 -6.14
C ILE A 174 6.67 2.96 -6.54
N LEU A 175 7.38 3.98 -6.04
CA LEU A 175 7.14 5.38 -6.40
C LEU A 175 7.36 5.64 -7.89
N PHE A 176 8.41 5.05 -8.48
CA PHE A 176 8.63 5.14 -9.92
C PHE A 176 7.46 4.54 -10.71
N ARG A 177 6.96 3.36 -10.31
CA ARG A 177 5.79 2.72 -10.95
C ARG A 177 4.51 3.55 -10.79
N LEU A 178 4.31 4.22 -9.66
CA LEU A 178 3.16 5.11 -9.43
C LEU A 178 3.11 6.27 -10.43
N PHE A 179 4.25 6.78 -10.86
CA PHE A 179 4.34 7.81 -11.88
C PHE A 179 4.35 7.21 -13.30
N ALA A 180 5.18 6.19 -13.51
CA ALA A 180 5.43 5.63 -14.83
C ALA A 180 4.21 4.90 -15.41
N TYR A 181 3.35 4.26 -14.59
CA TYR A 181 2.18 3.54 -15.10
C TYR A 181 1.10 4.51 -15.63
N PRO A 182 0.63 5.52 -14.87
CA PRO A 182 -0.27 6.55 -15.41
C PRO A 182 0.32 7.28 -16.59
N PHE A 183 1.62 7.62 -16.53
CA PHE A 183 2.30 8.29 -17.63
C PHE A 183 2.34 7.41 -18.90
N SER A 184 2.62 6.11 -18.76
CA SER A 184 2.62 5.15 -19.88
C SER A 184 1.23 4.99 -20.48
N ILE A 185 0.19 4.94 -19.65
CA ILE A 185 -1.20 4.90 -20.10
C ILE A 185 -1.56 6.20 -20.84
N PHE A 186 -1.15 7.35 -20.31
CA PHE A 186 -1.39 8.65 -20.92
C PHE A 186 -0.74 8.76 -22.31
N ILE A 187 0.54 8.38 -22.46
CA ILE A 187 1.23 8.42 -23.76
C ILE A 187 0.71 7.38 -24.76
N ILE A 188 -0.06 6.37 -24.31
CA ILE A 188 -0.77 5.44 -25.21
C ILE A 188 -2.10 6.05 -25.65
N LEU A 189 -2.89 6.58 -24.71
CA LEU A 189 -4.25 7.03 -24.96
C LEU A 189 -4.33 8.39 -25.66
N PHE A 190 -3.45 9.33 -25.32
CA PHE A 190 -3.45 10.67 -25.90
C PHE A 190 -3.27 10.62 -27.44
N PRO A 191 -2.28 9.87 -27.97
CA PRO A 191 -2.24 9.50 -29.38
C PRO A 191 -3.56 8.99 -29.94
N ILE A 192 -4.10 7.91 -29.38
CA ILE A 192 -5.32 7.25 -29.88
C ILE A 192 -6.48 8.24 -29.97
N TYR A 193 -6.65 9.09 -28.96
CA TYR A 193 -7.67 10.14 -28.94
C TYR A 193 -7.50 11.16 -30.07
N THR A 194 -6.27 11.62 -30.33
CA THR A 194 -5.99 12.56 -31.43
C THR A 194 -6.24 11.95 -32.82
N ILE A 195 -6.02 10.64 -32.98
CA ILE A 195 -6.34 9.91 -34.22
C ILE A 195 -7.86 9.88 -34.43
N LEU A 196 -8.61 9.51 -33.38
CA LEU A 196 -10.06 9.35 -33.45
C LEU A 196 -10.80 10.68 -33.68
N THR A 197 -10.21 11.80 -33.27
CA THR A 197 -10.78 13.16 -33.42
C THR A 197 -10.37 13.88 -34.70
N GLY A 198 -9.69 13.17 -35.63
CA GLY A 198 -9.33 13.71 -36.95
C GLY A 198 -8.14 14.68 -36.94
N GLY A 199 -7.31 14.66 -35.89
CA GLY A 199 -6.08 15.47 -35.85
C GLY A 199 -5.05 15.00 -36.88
N ASN A 200 -4.23 15.93 -37.39
CA ASN A 200 -3.09 15.59 -38.25
C ASN A 200 -1.97 14.95 -37.43
N ILE A 201 -1.68 13.68 -37.69
CA ILE A 201 -0.75 12.88 -36.87
C ILE A 201 0.65 12.88 -37.49
N VAL A 202 1.62 13.41 -36.77
CA VAL A 202 3.04 13.26 -37.10
C VAL A 202 3.50 11.83 -36.72
N PRO A 203 4.36 11.15 -37.50
CA PRO A 203 4.89 9.80 -37.20
C PRO A 203 5.52 9.61 -35.81
N LYS A 204 5.83 10.71 -35.09
CA LYS A 204 6.30 10.69 -33.69
C LYS A 204 5.28 10.10 -32.70
N VAL A 205 4.00 10.05 -33.06
CA VAL A 205 2.88 9.61 -32.20
C VAL A 205 2.79 8.08 -32.08
N GLY A 206 3.08 7.34 -33.16
CA GLY A 206 3.14 5.86 -33.12
C GLY A 206 4.29 5.35 -32.25
N GLY A 207 5.42 6.07 -32.23
CA GLY A 207 6.57 5.77 -31.36
C GLY A 207 6.22 5.85 -29.87
N ALA A 208 5.37 6.80 -29.46
CA ALA A 208 4.95 6.95 -28.07
C ALA A 208 4.10 5.76 -27.58
N ILE A 209 3.19 5.25 -28.42
CA ILE A 209 2.38 4.08 -28.12
C ILE A 209 3.28 2.85 -27.93
N VAL A 210 4.24 2.64 -28.83
CA VAL A 210 5.17 1.51 -28.77
C VAL A 210 6.03 1.58 -27.50
N LEU A 211 6.58 2.75 -27.18
CA LEU A 211 7.42 2.94 -25.98
C LEU A 211 6.65 2.69 -24.69
N GLY A 212 5.45 3.24 -24.55
CA GLY A 212 4.60 3.03 -23.36
C GLY A 212 4.21 1.55 -23.21
N THR A 213 3.83 0.90 -24.31
CA THR A 213 3.45 -0.52 -24.30
C THR A 213 4.62 -1.43 -23.96
N LEU A 214 5.80 -1.18 -24.55
CA LEU A 214 7.03 -1.93 -24.26
C LEU A 214 7.42 -1.80 -22.79
N TYR A 215 7.38 -0.60 -22.22
CA TYR A 215 7.67 -0.40 -20.81
C TYR A 215 6.73 -1.20 -19.91
N LEU A 216 5.41 -1.10 -20.13
CA LEU A 216 4.42 -1.83 -19.33
C LEU A 216 4.63 -3.35 -19.42
N ILE A 217 4.82 -3.89 -20.62
CA ILE A 217 5.03 -5.33 -20.83
C ILE A 217 6.32 -5.81 -20.16
N THR A 218 7.42 -5.05 -20.30
CA THR A 218 8.72 -5.44 -19.75
C THR A 218 8.74 -5.40 -18.23
N ASP A 219 8.14 -4.38 -17.61
CA ASP A 219 8.06 -4.29 -16.14
C ASP A 219 7.14 -5.38 -15.56
N ILE A 220 5.97 -5.64 -16.17
CA ILE A 220 5.07 -6.74 -15.76
C ILE A 220 5.78 -8.10 -15.89
N LYS A 221 6.48 -8.35 -17.00
CA LYS A 221 7.25 -9.59 -17.18
C LYS A 221 8.32 -9.76 -16.10
N THR A 222 8.98 -8.68 -15.70
CA THR A 222 10.01 -8.70 -14.67
C THR A 222 9.43 -9.12 -13.31
N ILE A 223 8.26 -8.56 -12.96
CA ILE A 223 7.52 -8.90 -11.74
C ILE A 223 7.10 -10.39 -11.71
N ILE A 224 6.67 -10.94 -12.85
CA ILE A 224 6.16 -12.32 -12.95
C ILE A 224 7.29 -13.35 -12.95
N LYS A 225 8.39 -13.10 -13.69
CA LYS A 225 9.42 -14.11 -14.00
C LYS A 225 10.26 -14.55 -12.80
N LYS A 226 10.23 -13.82 -11.67
CA LYS A 226 11.00 -14.18 -10.45
C LYS A 226 10.28 -15.11 -9.47
N LYS A 227 8.98 -15.43 -9.65
CA LYS A 227 8.31 -16.44 -8.80
C LYS A 227 8.81 -17.88 -9.03
N THR A 228 9.55 -18.15 -10.11
CA THR A 228 9.97 -19.50 -10.52
C THR A 228 11.39 -19.88 -10.14
N LYS A 229 12.22 -18.96 -9.62
CA LYS A 229 13.62 -19.23 -9.24
C LYS A 229 13.81 -19.69 -7.78
N ALA A 230 12.75 -20.12 -7.10
CA ALA A 230 12.81 -20.74 -5.77
C ALA A 230 12.67 -22.28 -5.78
N ASN A 231 12.54 -22.90 -6.95
CA ASN A 231 12.75 -24.34 -7.13
C ASN A 231 14.02 -24.51 -7.95
N ASN A 232 15.14 -24.73 -7.26
CA ASN A 232 16.40 -25.33 -7.70
C ASN A 232 17.54 -24.71 -6.86
N SER A 233 17.60 -25.10 -5.59
CA SER A 233 18.84 -25.31 -4.83
C SER A 233 18.59 -26.36 -3.77
#